data_AF-A0A3D3GDZ3-F1
#
_entry.id   AF-A0A3D3GDZ3-F1
#
_cell.length_a   1.000
_cell.length_b   1.000
_cell.length_c   1.000
_cell.angle_alpha   90.00
_cell.angle_beta   90.00
_cell.angle_gamma   90.00
#
_symmetry.space_group_name_H-M   'P 1'
#
loop_
_entity.id
_entity.type
_entity.pdbx_description
1 polymer ?
#
loop_
_entity_poly.entity_id
_entity_poly.type
_entity_poly.pdbx_seq_one_letter_code
_entity_poly.pdbx_strand_id
1 'polypeptide(L)'
;MAFAATLSSMPASADYDSPELGSIGAPEFFIPRGCEIEDWCLVKATSCTLVYDSGSLGNYQSTAKYSIIRRAAVLCPAWNGTERRIITGPIEEMPFRSRIFAHLHEARTEVFELCNRYRDDFVSIAPSCSTWK
;
A
#
# COMPACT_ATOMS: atom_id res chain seq x y z
N MET A 1 -42.59 32.26 -27.29
CA MET A 1 -41.61 31.33 -27.89
C MET A 1 -40.83 30.71 -26.74
N ALA A 2 -41.07 29.44 -26.45
CA ALA A 2 -40.47 28.71 -25.35
C ALA A 2 -39.35 27.82 -25.89
N PHE A 3 -38.12 27.99 -25.41
CA PHE A 3 -37.02 27.05 -25.62
C PHE A 3 -36.93 26.15 -24.40
N ALA A 4 -37.42 24.92 -24.54
CA ALA A 4 -37.14 23.83 -23.61
C ALA A 4 -35.75 23.27 -23.97
N ALA A 5 -34.76 23.53 -23.11
CA ALA A 5 -33.48 22.83 -23.18
C ALA A 5 -33.61 21.50 -22.43
N THR A 6 -33.69 20.41 -23.19
CA THR A 6 -33.66 19.05 -22.70
C THR A 6 -32.28 18.78 -22.07
N LEU A 7 -32.24 18.69 -20.74
CA LEU A 7 -31.13 18.10 -19.99
C LEU A 7 -31.06 16.61 -20.38
N SER A 8 -30.07 16.26 -21.20
CA SER A 8 -29.75 14.86 -21.47
C SER A 8 -29.27 14.20 -20.18
N SER A 9 -30.07 13.22 -19.77
CA SER A 9 -29.81 12.14 -18.83
C SER A 9 -28.35 11.68 -18.79
N MET A 10 -27.68 11.89 -17.66
CA MET A 10 -26.60 11.03 -17.20
C MET A 10 -27.21 9.87 -16.39
N PRO A 11 -27.12 8.61 -16.83
CA PRO A 11 -26.99 7.51 -15.89
C PRO A 11 -25.48 7.34 -15.61
N ALA A 12 -24.96 7.66 -14.43
CA ALA A 12 -25.16 6.93 -13.18
C ALA A 12 -24.87 5.44 -13.32
N SER A 13 -23.59 5.10 -13.55
CA SER A 13 -22.83 4.13 -12.76
C SER A 13 -21.52 3.90 -13.51
N ALA A 14 -20.55 4.75 -13.22
CA ALA A 14 -19.20 4.30 -13.37
C ALA A 14 -19.02 3.25 -12.27
N ASP A 15 -19.28 1.99 -12.61
CA ASP A 15 -18.73 0.82 -11.92
C ASP A 15 -17.21 0.87 -12.13
N TYR A 16 -16.58 1.89 -11.58
CA TYR A 16 -15.21 1.76 -11.17
C TYR A 16 -15.32 0.81 -9.99
N ASP A 17 -14.95 -0.44 -10.25
CA ASP A 17 -14.01 -1.10 -9.35
C ASP A 17 -13.06 0.01 -8.86
N SER A 18 -13.40 0.59 -7.69
CA SER A 18 -12.37 0.87 -6.71
C SER A 18 -11.46 -0.33 -6.86
N PRO A 19 -10.15 -0.18 -7.09
CA PRO A 19 -9.29 -1.30 -6.76
C PRO A 19 -9.74 -1.61 -5.35
N GLU A 20 -10.43 -2.74 -5.17
CA GLU A 20 -10.59 -3.29 -3.85
C GLU A 20 -9.16 -3.19 -3.36
N LEU A 21 -8.94 -2.41 -2.30
CA LEU A 21 -7.79 -2.59 -1.45
C LEU A 21 -8.02 -4.02 -0.95
N GLY A 22 -7.80 -4.98 -1.84
CA GLY A 22 -8.46 -6.25 -1.88
C GLY A 22 -7.67 -6.98 -0.89
N SER A 23 -8.17 -6.89 0.36
CA SER A 23 -7.44 -7.03 1.61
C SER A 23 -6.00 -7.33 1.28
N ILE A 24 -5.19 -6.30 1.02
CA ILE A 24 -3.74 -6.51 0.96
C ILE A 24 -3.52 -7.09 2.34
N GLY A 25 -3.47 -8.42 2.42
CA GLY A 25 -3.25 -9.11 3.65
C GLY A 25 -1.98 -8.46 4.09
N ALA A 26 -2.07 -7.62 5.13
CA ALA A 26 -0.90 -6.98 5.69
C ALA A 26 0.06 -8.15 5.80
N PRO A 27 1.22 -8.16 5.10
CA PRO A 27 2.16 -9.25 5.27
C PRO A 27 2.36 -9.31 6.77
N GLU A 28 1.79 -10.37 7.37
CA GLU A 28 1.37 -10.29 8.75
C GLU A 28 2.66 -10.08 9.51
N PHE A 29 2.79 -8.90 10.11
CA PHE A 29 3.63 -8.74 11.27
C PHE A 29 3.25 -9.95 12.12
N PHE A 30 4.14 -10.95 12.23
CA PHE A 30 3.75 -12.21 12.86
C PHE A 30 3.69 -11.95 14.35
N ILE A 31 2.58 -11.38 14.77
CA ILE A 31 2.21 -11.18 16.16
C ILE A 31 1.73 -12.55 16.61
N PRO A 32 2.42 -13.20 17.57
CA PRO A 32 1.99 -14.50 18.05
C PRO A 32 0.55 -14.39 18.56
N ARG A 33 -0.24 -15.44 18.34
CA ARG A 33 -1.65 -15.46 18.76
C ARG A 33 -1.76 -15.18 20.26
N GLY A 34 -2.64 -14.25 20.62
CA GLY A 34 -2.86 -13.83 21.99
C GLY A 34 -1.94 -12.71 22.47
N CYS A 35 -1.02 -12.20 21.63
CA CYS A 35 -0.27 -10.99 21.93
C CYS A 35 -0.98 -9.73 21.44
N GLU A 36 -0.85 -8.63 22.17
CA GLU A 36 -1.38 -7.31 21.81
C GLU A 36 -0.24 -6.38 21.39
N ILE A 37 -0.47 -5.51 20.39
CA ILE A 37 0.50 -4.51 19.96
C ILE A 37 0.40 -3.31 20.91
N GLU A 38 1.49 -2.98 21.58
CA GLU A 38 1.60 -1.81 22.46
C GLU A 38 2.07 -0.58 21.68
N ASP A 39 3.07 -0.75 20.81
CA ASP A 39 3.64 0.31 19.99
C ASP A 39 4.23 -0.28 18.69
N TRP A 40 4.30 0.51 17.62
CA TRP A 40 4.95 0.14 16.38
C TRP A 40 5.64 1.33 15.72
N CYS A 41 6.69 1.05 14.96
CA CYS A 41 7.44 2.05 14.27
C CYS A 41 8.04 1.52 12.96
N LEU A 42 8.34 2.44 12.05
CA LEU A 42 9.05 2.18 10.81
C LEU A 42 10.56 2.23 11.03
N VAL A 43 11.25 1.12 10.74
CA VAL A 43 12.71 0.98 10.87
C VAL A 43 13.40 1.44 9.60
N LYS A 44 12.89 1.02 8.44
CA LYS A 44 13.47 1.33 7.13
C LYS A 44 12.37 1.39 6.08
N ALA A 45 12.51 2.29 5.13
CA ALA A 45 11.74 2.30 3.89
C ALA A 45 12.68 2.54 2.70
N THR A 46 12.36 1.95 1.55
CA THR A 46 13.09 2.17 0.29
C THR A 46 12.36 3.15 -0.62
N SER A 47 12.99 3.62 -1.69
CA SER A 47 12.27 4.33 -2.75
C SER A 47 11.40 3.40 -3.60
N CYS A 48 10.40 3.96 -4.28
CA CYS A 48 9.66 3.28 -5.33
C CYS A 48 10.62 2.78 -6.42
N THR A 49 10.54 1.49 -6.75
CA THR A 49 11.42 0.85 -7.73
C THR A 49 10.59 0.12 -8.78
N LEU A 50 10.87 0.34 -10.07
CA LEU A 50 10.24 -0.39 -11.16
C LEU A 50 10.69 -1.86 -11.12
N VAL A 51 9.74 -2.79 -11.16
CA VAL A 51 9.98 -4.24 -11.14
C VAL A 51 9.98 -4.79 -12.54
N TYR A 52 8.93 -4.50 -13.31
CA TYR A 52 8.81 -4.97 -14.68
C TYR A 52 7.85 -4.09 -15.47
N ASP A 53 8.02 -4.11 -16.79
CA ASP A 53 7.05 -3.61 -17.76
C ASP A 53 6.58 -4.78 -18.63
N SER A 54 5.27 -4.91 -18.82
CA SER A 54 4.69 -5.81 -19.81
C SER A 54 4.11 -4.99 -20.95
N GLY A 55 4.25 -5.48 -22.18
CA GLY A 55 3.66 -4.84 -23.35
C GLY A 55 3.47 -5.77 -24.53
N SER A 56 2.27 -5.82 -25.10
CA SER A 56 2.01 -6.45 -26.40
C SER A 56 0.99 -5.64 -27.19
N LEU A 57 1.22 -5.49 -28.51
CA LEU A 57 0.30 -4.83 -29.45
C LEU A 57 -0.18 -3.44 -28.98
N GLY A 58 0.70 -2.64 -28.38
CA GLY A 58 0.37 -1.30 -27.90
C GLY A 58 -0.34 -1.23 -26.56
N ASN A 59 -0.53 -2.35 -25.84
CA ASN A 59 -1.07 -2.36 -24.48
C ASN A 59 0.06 -2.56 -23.49
N TYR A 60 0.35 -1.56 -22.66
CA TYR A 60 1.43 -1.55 -21.68
C TYR A 60 0.91 -1.55 -20.26
N GLN A 61 1.56 -2.30 -19.38
CA GLN A 61 1.33 -2.27 -17.94
C GLN A 61 2.67 -2.31 -17.20
N SER A 62 2.84 -1.45 -16.20
CA SER A 62 4.05 -1.36 -15.41
C SER A 62 3.78 -1.78 -13.97
N THR A 63 4.77 -2.42 -13.35
CA THR A 63 4.73 -2.78 -11.93
C THR A 63 5.90 -2.15 -11.20
N ALA A 64 5.62 -1.46 -10.10
CA ALA A 64 6.62 -0.97 -9.18
C ALA A 64 6.46 -1.66 -7.82
N LYS A 65 7.49 -1.58 -6.98
CA LYS A 65 7.42 -2.02 -5.60
C LYS A 65 8.00 -0.99 -4.65
N TYR A 66 7.49 -1.02 -3.43
CA TYR A 66 8.00 -0.28 -2.29
C TYR A 66 8.29 -1.26 -1.16
N SER A 67 9.44 -1.14 -0.51
CA SER A 67 9.84 -2.08 0.54
C SER A 67 9.94 -1.37 1.90
N ILE A 68 9.36 -1.96 2.94
CA ILE A 68 9.38 -1.43 4.31
C ILE A 68 9.81 -2.49 5.32
N ILE A 69 10.44 -2.04 6.41
CA ILE A 69 10.74 -2.83 7.59
C ILE A 69 10.09 -2.13 8.77
N ARG A 70 9.26 -2.87 9.51
CA ARG A 70 8.58 -2.38 10.71
C ARG A 70 9.11 -3.10 11.95
N ARG A 71 8.97 -2.46 13.10
CA ARG A 71 9.23 -2.99 14.43
C ARG A 71 8.00 -2.75 15.29
N ALA A 72 7.57 -3.74 16.05
CA ALA A 72 6.50 -3.59 17.03
C ALA A 72 6.96 -4.08 18.41
N ALA A 73 6.53 -3.36 19.45
CA ALA A 73 6.52 -3.84 20.81
C ALA A 73 5.17 -4.51 21.07
N VAL A 74 5.21 -5.75 21.55
CA VAL A 74 4.03 -6.56 21.81
C VAL A 74 4.01 -7.05 23.24
N LEU A 75 2.83 -7.15 23.83
CA LEU A 75 2.60 -7.77 25.13
C LEU A 75 2.00 -9.15 24.91
N CYS A 76 2.73 -10.19 25.32
CA CYS A 76 2.34 -11.59 25.15
C CYS A 76 2.05 -12.25 26.51
N PRO A 77 1.09 -13.19 26.59
CA PRO A 77 0.92 -14.04 27.76
C PRO A 77 2.17 -14.90 27.98
N ALA A 78 2.65 -14.96 29.21
CA ALA A 78 3.76 -15.80 29.65
C ALA A 78 3.33 -16.67 30.84
N TRP A 79 4.17 -17.65 31.21
CA TRP A 79 3.88 -18.58 32.30
C TRP A 79 3.54 -17.89 33.63
N ASN A 80 4.07 -16.68 33.87
CA ASN A 80 3.78 -15.89 35.06
C ASN A 80 3.51 -14.42 34.70
N GLY A 81 2.38 -14.13 34.06
CA GLY A 81 1.92 -12.78 33.73
C GLY A 81 2.02 -12.43 32.25
N THR A 82 2.28 -11.15 31.95
CA THR A 82 2.51 -10.64 30.59
C THR A 82 3.98 -10.31 30.39
N GLU A 83 4.52 -10.69 29.23
CA GLU A 83 5.89 -10.41 28.83
C GLU A 83 5.87 -9.46 27.63
N ARG A 84 6.68 -8.40 27.72
CA ARG A 84 6.91 -7.49 26.60
C ARG A 84 7.99 -8.05 25.68
N ARG A 85 7.68 -8.17 24.39
CA ARG A 85 8.61 -8.64 23.35
C ARG A 85 8.71 -7.63 22.24
N ILE A 86 9.84 -7.63 21.54
CA ILE A 86 10.06 -6.79 20.38
C ILE A 86 10.15 -7.69 19.16
N ILE A 87 9.30 -7.43 18.18
CA ILE A 87 9.26 -8.18 16.93
C ILE A 87 9.67 -7.21 15.82
N THR A 88 10.65 -7.62 15.01
CA THR A 88 11.00 -6.93 13.78
C THR A 88 10.56 -7.81 12.63
N GLY A 89 9.70 -7.28 11.77
CA GLY A 89 9.19 -8.01 10.61
C GLY A 89 10.25 -8.14 9.51
N PRO A 90 10.07 -9.08 8.58
CA PRO A 90 10.86 -9.12 7.35
C PRO A 90 10.64 -7.86 6.51
N ILE A 91 11.42 -7.71 5.44
CA ILE A 91 11.16 -6.68 4.43
C ILE A 91 9.81 -7.00 3.77
N GLU A 92 8.81 -6.17 4.04
CA GLU A 92 7.50 -6.23 3.41
C GLU A 92 7.60 -5.52 2.06
N GLU A 93 7.30 -6.22 0.96
CA GLU A 93 7.22 -5.63 -0.37
C GLU A 93 5.76 -5.31 -0.71
N MET A 94 5.49 -4.05 -1.00
CA MET A 94 4.19 -3.56 -1.45
C MET A 94 4.24 -3.34 -2.97
N PRO A 95 3.61 -4.22 -3.77
CA PRO A 95 3.58 -4.06 -5.22
C PRO A 95 2.47 -3.09 -5.65
N PHE A 96 2.77 -2.28 -6.66
CA PHE A 96 1.82 -1.40 -7.35
C PHE A 96 1.80 -1.78 -8.81
N ARG A 97 0.61 -1.85 -9.41
CA ARG A 97 0.45 -2.07 -10.85
C ARG A 97 -0.32 -0.92 -11.44
N SER A 98 0.13 -0.44 -12.59
CA SER A 98 -0.65 0.49 -13.38
C SER A 98 -1.86 -0.23 -14.00
N ARG A 99 -2.82 0.56 -14.45
CA ARG A 99 -3.75 0.17 -15.50
C ARG A 99 -3.01 -0.11 -16.80
N ILE A 100 -3.75 -0.61 -17.78
CA ILE A 100 -3.25 -0.85 -19.13
C ILE A 100 -3.37 0.46 -19.92
N PHE A 101 -2.27 0.88 -20.54
CA PHE A 101 -2.20 2.09 -21.36
C PHE A 101 -1.75 1.80 -22.79
N ALA A 102 -2.10 2.70 -23.70
CA ALA A 102 -1.61 2.68 -25.08
C ALA A 102 -0.10 2.99 -25.17
N HIS A 103 0.44 3.68 -24.16
CA HIS A 103 1.82 4.15 -24.14
C HIS A 103 2.54 3.71 -22.86
N LEU A 104 3.74 3.15 -23.01
CA LEU A 104 4.58 2.71 -21.88
C LEU A 104 4.87 3.84 -20.88
N HIS A 105 5.04 5.07 -21.37
CA HIS A 105 5.30 6.22 -20.51
C HIS A 105 4.15 6.46 -19.52
N GLU A 106 2.91 6.34 -19.97
CA GLU A 106 1.73 6.54 -19.12
C GLU A 106 1.62 5.44 -18.06
N ALA A 107 1.85 4.18 -18.44
CA ALA A 107 1.87 3.04 -17.51
C ALA A 107 2.94 3.24 -16.41
N ARG A 108 4.14 3.67 -16.78
CA ARG A 108 5.21 3.96 -15.82
C ARG A 108 4.87 5.14 -14.92
N THR A 109 4.35 6.23 -15.48
CA THR A 109 3.98 7.42 -14.70
C THR A 109 2.94 7.07 -13.66
N GLU A 110 1.87 6.37 -14.05
CA GLU A 110 0.82 5.98 -13.10
C GLU A 110 1.35 5.06 -11.99
N VAL A 111 2.16 4.05 -12.31
CA VAL A 111 2.63 3.12 -11.27
C VAL A 111 3.53 3.81 -10.24
N PHE A 112 4.33 4.79 -10.68
CA PHE A 112 5.14 5.60 -9.77
C PHE A 112 4.29 6.58 -8.96
N GLU A 113 3.25 7.18 -9.55
CA GLU A 113 2.30 8.02 -8.80
C GLU A 113 1.58 7.23 -7.71
N LEU A 114 1.09 6.03 -8.02
CA LEU A 114 0.45 5.14 -7.04
C LEU A 114 1.41 4.80 -5.89
N CYS A 115 2.65 4.44 -6.22
CA CYS A 115 3.66 4.10 -5.23
C CYS A 115 4.06 5.30 -4.37
N ASN A 116 4.24 6.48 -4.97
CA ASN A 116 4.59 7.71 -4.24
C ASN A 116 3.44 8.16 -3.34
N ARG A 117 2.19 8.04 -3.80
CA ARG A 117 1.02 8.32 -2.96
C ARG A 117 0.98 7.41 -1.74
N TYR A 118 1.23 6.11 -1.90
CA TYR A 118 1.34 5.20 -0.76
C TYR A 118 2.42 5.64 0.24
N ARG A 119 3.59 6.07 -0.23
CA ARG A 119 4.62 6.63 0.65
C ARG A 119 4.11 7.85 1.40
N ASP A 120 3.51 8.80 0.68
CA ASP A 120 3.10 10.07 1.26
C ASP A 120 1.90 9.90 2.21
N ASP A 121 1.02 8.94 1.99
CA ASP A 121 -0.14 8.68 2.84
C ASP A 121 0.19 7.78 4.04
N PHE A 122 1.01 6.74 3.85
CA PHE A 122 1.22 5.70 4.87
C PHE A 122 2.58 5.79 5.57
N VAL A 123 3.65 6.00 4.80
CA VAL A 123 5.03 6.01 5.34
C VAL A 123 5.32 7.32 6.06
N SER A 124 4.80 8.44 5.57
CA SER A 124 5.02 9.76 6.19
C SER A 124 4.42 9.87 7.59
N ILE A 125 3.29 9.18 7.84
CA ILE A 125 2.57 9.20 9.12
C ILE A 125 3.05 8.09 10.07
N ALA A 126 3.86 7.15 9.59
CA ALA A 126 4.35 6.05 10.40
C ALA A 126 5.32 6.58 11.48
N PRO A 127 5.20 6.14 12.75
CA PRO A 127 6.11 6.57 13.81
C PRO A 127 7.54 6.16 13.47
N SER A 128 8.49 7.09 13.60
CA SER A 128 9.91 6.75 13.50
C SER A 128 10.35 5.97 14.74
N CYS A 129 11.12 4.90 14.58
CA CYS A 129 11.64 4.17 15.73
C CYS A 129 12.56 5.05 16.56
N SER A 130 12.15 5.37 17.79
CA SER A 130 13.03 6.01 18.76
C SER A 130 14.11 5.01 19.16
N THR A 131 15.36 5.47 19.22
CA THR A 131 16.51 4.69 19.71
C THR A 131 16.38 4.51 21.22
N TRP A 132 15.47 3.66 21.68
CA TRP A 132 15.50 3.17 23.05
C TRP A 132 16.65 2.18 23.15
N LYS A 133 17.70 2.59 23.85
CA LYS A 133 18.81 1.76 24.31
C LYS A 133 18.34 0.80 25.40
#